data_AF-A0A823FY49-F1
#
_entry.id   AF-A0A823FY49-F1
#
_cell.length_a   1.000
_cell.length_b   1.000
_cell.length_c   1.000
_cell.angle_alpha   90.00
_cell.angle_beta   90.00
_cell.angle_gamma   90.00
#
_symmetry.space_group_name_H-M   'P 1'
#
loop_
_entity.id
_entity.type
_entity.pdbx_description
1 polymer ?
#
loop_
_entity_poly.entity_id
_entity_poly.type
_entity_poly.pdbx_seq_one_letter_code
_entity_poly.pdbx_strand_id
1 'polypeptide(L)'
;MKKLVKSAVVFASLVFIGTSATMITEKASAASIDPVQKADGQATYIPKGVRDGTATEEHDGFEDGTNSVLQQVPLLRATTGYPDVNAYIKSNKFSTAKIEKQLKSQFPKFNYRNGYGKPEGIVIHETANNSSTITGEINYMSTNYNNAFVHAFVDKSRIIQIHPTENGVWGAGQYANARFIQVELVRSKTFDEFARSINNYAYYAAYLLDQYNLPVDSAHSDGKGTVWSHDAVTRYLGGTTHTDPVAYFNQWGYNFNNFVSLINEKYKAMQVNYEKIEYDKAITAYSRVKTATGNSVWTKPNKTEGAKLVNPLSSYSGKNLRIIREAKTSGGTIWYQFSVGGKTIGWVDS
;
A
#
# COMPACT_ATOMS: atom_id res chain seq x y z
N MET A 1 -42.99 39.66 12.70
CA MET A 1 -41.56 40.07 12.59
C MET A 1 -40.84 39.14 11.61
N LYS A 2 -40.21 39.65 10.54
CA LYS A 2 -39.33 38.83 9.68
C LYS A 2 -37.91 38.85 10.28
N LYS A 3 -37.39 37.72 10.76
CA LYS A 3 -35.97 37.63 11.16
C LYS A 3 -35.11 37.68 9.90
N LEU A 4 -34.20 38.66 9.79
CA LEU A 4 -33.18 38.65 8.74
C LEU A 4 -32.21 37.50 9.02
N VAL A 5 -32.09 36.57 8.07
CA VAL A 5 -30.97 35.62 8.04
C VAL A 5 -29.75 36.39 7.55
N LYS A 6 -28.78 36.67 8.44
CA LYS A 6 -27.50 37.27 8.04
C LYS A 6 -26.72 36.24 7.22
N SER A 7 -26.67 36.42 5.90
CA SER A 7 -25.82 35.64 5.00
C SER A 7 -24.34 36.00 5.22
N ALA A 8 -23.69 35.27 6.13
CA ALA A 8 -22.25 35.36 6.31
C ALA A 8 -21.53 34.69 5.12
N VAL A 9 -21.14 35.49 4.13
CA VAL A 9 -20.29 35.03 3.02
C VAL A 9 -18.84 35.08 3.48
N VAL A 10 -18.26 33.91 3.78
CA VAL A 10 -16.82 33.78 4.06
C VAL A 10 -16.06 33.88 2.74
N PHE A 11 -15.04 34.74 2.69
CA PHE A 11 -14.20 34.96 1.50
C PHE A 11 -12.74 34.58 1.80
N ALA A 12 -12.19 33.67 1.00
CA ALA A 12 -10.75 33.36 0.93
C ALA A 12 -10.07 33.97 -0.32
N SER A 13 -8.74 34.00 -0.34
CA SER A 13 -7.87 34.89 -1.14
C SER A 13 -6.49 34.25 -1.39
N LEU A 14 -5.61 34.63 -2.32
CA LEU A 14 -5.54 35.53 -3.50
C LEU A 14 -4.33 35.02 -4.39
N VAL A 15 -4.00 35.38 -5.64
CA VAL A 15 -4.50 36.34 -6.67
C VAL A 15 -4.06 35.87 -8.09
N PHE A 16 -4.26 36.72 -9.11
CA PHE A 16 -3.73 36.71 -10.50
C PHE A 16 -2.18 36.53 -10.64
N ILE A 17 -1.55 36.10 -11.76
CA ILE A 17 -1.93 35.51 -13.08
C ILE A 17 -0.80 34.54 -13.54
N GLY A 18 -0.96 33.79 -14.64
CA GLY A 18 0.18 33.20 -15.40
C GLY A 18 -0.19 32.23 -16.54
N THR A 19 -0.04 32.65 -17.80
CA THR A 19 -0.14 31.82 -19.04
C THR A 19 1.26 31.37 -19.51
N SER A 20 1.49 30.39 -20.41
CA SER A 20 0.62 29.58 -21.29
C SER A 20 1.30 28.22 -21.62
N ALA A 21 0.70 27.38 -22.46
CA ALA A 21 1.22 26.04 -22.80
C ALA A 21 2.02 25.96 -24.13
N THR A 22 2.88 24.93 -24.24
CA THR A 22 3.43 24.42 -25.51
C THR A 22 3.52 22.89 -25.47
N MET A 23 3.12 22.19 -26.54
CA MET A 23 3.43 20.76 -26.74
C MET A 23 4.53 20.62 -27.80
N ILE A 24 5.39 19.61 -27.65
CA ILE A 24 6.28 19.11 -28.70
C ILE A 24 6.21 17.57 -28.69
N THR A 25 6.22 16.96 -29.87
CA THR A 25 5.97 15.54 -30.11
C THR A 25 7.21 14.84 -30.68
N GLU A 26 7.15 13.50 -30.74
CA GLU A 26 8.14 12.60 -31.38
C GLU A 26 9.52 12.49 -30.67
N LYS A 27 10.31 11.43 -30.90
CA LYS A 27 10.19 10.34 -31.89
C LYS A 27 10.58 8.97 -31.30
N ALA A 28 10.09 7.89 -31.91
CA ALA A 28 10.50 6.53 -31.56
C ALA A 28 11.80 6.13 -32.27
N SER A 29 12.55 5.22 -31.66
CA SER A 29 13.63 4.43 -32.27
C SER A 29 13.63 3.04 -31.65
N ALA A 30 14.06 2.01 -32.38
CA ALA A 30 13.89 0.61 -32.00
C ALA A 30 15.13 -0.24 -32.31
N ALA A 31 15.14 -1.45 -31.72
CA ALA A 31 16.05 -2.56 -31.95
C ALA A 31 17.54 -2.37 -31.57
N SER A 32 17.95 -3.11 -30.54
CA SER A 32 18.79 -4.29 -30.79
C SER A 32 18.18 -5.50 -30.08
N ILE A 33 18.45 -6.71 -30.59
CA ILE A 33 17.96 -7.97 -30.03
C ILE A 33 19.16 -8.92 -30.03
N ASP A 34 19.52 -9.47 -28.87
CA ASP A 34 20.57 -10.49 -28.74
C ASP A 34 20.21 -11.46 -27.59
N PRO A 35 20.78 -12.69 -27.58
CA PRO A 35 19.99 -13.87 -27.24
C PRO A 35 19.81 -14.15 -25.73
N VAL A 36 18.69 -14.82 -25.44
CA VAL A 36 18.31 -15.28 -24.10
C VAL A 36 19.29 -16.35 -23.60
N GLN A 37 20.23 -15.97 -22.73
CA GLN A 37 20.81 -16.91 -21.78
C GLN A 37 19.77 -17.25 -20.71
N LYS A 38 19.59 -18.54 -20.41
CA LYS A 38 18.77 -18.98 -19.29
C LYS A 38 19.45 -18.55 -17.98
N ALA A 39 18.73 -17.83 -17.14
CA ALA A 39 19.16 -17.45 -15.80
C ALA A 39 18.21 -18.06 -14.77
N ASP A 40 18.76 -18.79 -13.81
CA ASP A 40 17.98 -19.44 -12.76
C ASP A 40 17.42 -18.43 -11.75
N GLY A 41 16.21 -18.68 -11.25
CA GLY A 41 15.60 -17.96 -10.13
C GLY A 41 15.22 -16.50 -10.40
N GLN A 42 14.07 -16.26 -11.05
CA GLN A 42 13.48 -14.93 -11.21
C GLN A 42 12.00 -14.92 -10.80
N ALA A 43 11.60 -13.85 -10.10
CA ALA A 43 10.27 -13.51 -9.56
C ALA A 43 9.15 -14.58 -9.63
N THR A 44 8.86 -15.19 -8.48
CA THR A 44 7.56 -15.77 -8.03
C THR A 44 6.61 -16.18 -9.17
N TYR A 45 6.95 -17.25 -9.89
CA TYR A 45 6.11 -17.78 -10.97
C TYR A 45 4.88 -18.49 -10.39
N ILE A 46 3.69 -17.96 -10.67
CA ILE A 46 2.41 -18.60 -10.31
C ILE A 46 1.73 -19.08 -11.59
N PRO A 47 1.37 -20.38 -11.70
CA PRO A 47 0.67 -20.92 -12.86
C PRO A 47 -0.63 -20.18 -13.15
N LYS A 48 -0.94 -19.96 -14.43
CA LYS A 48 -2.09 -19.15 -14.84
C LYS A 48 -3.42 -19.65 -14.27
N GLY A 49 -3.64 -20.97 -14.22
CA GLY A 49 -4.86 -21.57 -13.65
C GLY A 49 -5.03 -21.25 -12.15
N VAL A 50 -3.95 -21.45 -11.38
CA VAL A 50 -3.83 -21.15 -9.93
C VAL A 50 -4.03 -19.66 -9.64
N ARG A 51 -3.58 -18.81 -10.55
CA ARG A 51 -3.65 -17.34 -10.44
C ARG A 51 -5.03 -16.78 -10.76
N ASP A 52 -5.65 -17.28 -11.84
CA ASP A 52 -6.95 -16.82 -12.37
C ASP A 52 -8.15 -17.54 -11.70
N GLY A 53 -7.91 -18.50 -10.80
CA GLY A 53 -8.96 -19.28 -10.13
C GLY A 53 -9.70 -20.25 -11.07
N THR A 54 -8.97 -20.77 -12.07
CA THR A 54 -9.50 -21.69 -13.10
C THR A 54 -8.86 -23.08 -13.02
N ALA A 55 -7.93 -23.29 -12.09
CA ALA A 55 -7.48 -24.61 -11.67
C ALA A 55 -8.40 -25.18 -10.57
N THR A 56 -8.71 -26.47 -10.68
CA THR A 56 -9.21 -27.30 -9.57
C THR A 56 -8.04 -27.91 -8.81
N GLU A 57 -8.22 -28.28 -7.53
CA GLU A 57 -7.15 -28.79 -6.67
C GLU A 57 -6.50 -30.09 -7.20
N GLU A 58 -7.22 -30.88 -8.00
CA GLU A 58 -6.70 -32.09 -8.68
C GLU A 58 -5.84 -31.77 -9.93
N HIS A 59 -5.85 -30.52 -10.42
CA HIS A 59 -5.27 -30.11 -11.72
C HIS A 59 -4.61 -28.71 -11.68
N ASP A 60 -4.11 -28.29 -10.52
CA ASP A 60 -3.50 -26.97 -10.34
C ASP A 60 -2.00 -26.90 -10.74
N GLY A 61 -1.38 -28.07 -10.94
CA GLY A 61 0.04 -28.24 -11.28
C GLY A 61 0.91 -28.66 -10.09
N PHE A 62 0.33 -28.75 -8.89
CA PHE A 62 0.96 -29.24 -7.68
C PHE A 62 0.21 -30.50 -7.22
N GLU A 63 0.52 -31.65 -7.83
CA GLU A 63 0.00 -32.95 -7.36
C GLU A 63 0.31 -33.11 -5.86
N ASP A 64 -0.74 -33.14 -5.04
CA ASP A 64 -0.62 -33.14 -3.57
C ASP A 64 -0.14 -34.51 -3.10
N GLY A 65 1.19 -34.70 -3.18
CA GLY A 65 1.87 -35.95 -2.90
C GLY A 65 1.61 -36.40 -1.47
N THR A 66 0.66 -37.33 -1.30
CA THR A 66 0.00 -37.65 -0.02
C THR A 66 0.94 -38.27 1.02
N ASN A 67 1.77 -37.43 1.62
CA ASN A 67 2.51 -37.66 2.84
C ASN A 67 2.53 -36.36 3.64
N SER A 68 1.45 -36.16 4.41
CA SER A 68 1.38 -35.13 5.45
C SER A 68 2.33 -35.47 6.60
N VAL A 69 3.63 -35.36 6.32
CA VAL A 69 4.67 -35.23 7.33
C VAL A 69 4.87 -33.74 7.55
N LEU A 70 4.08 -33.17 8.45
CA LEU A 70 4.35 -31.86 9.04
C LEU A 70 5.66 -31.93 9.85
N GLN A 71 6.79 -31.98 9.15
CA GLN A 71 8.05 -31.59 9.75
C GLN A 71 7.91 -30.14 10.18
N GLN A 72 7.98 -29.89 11.48
CA GLN A 72 8.48 -28.61 11.94
C GLN A 72 9.82 -28.42 11.26
N VAL A 73 9.90 -27.47 10.31
CA VAL A 73 11.17 -27.03 9.74
C VAL A 73 12.04 -26.65 10.93
N PRO A 74 13.14 -27.38 11.22
CA PRO A 74 13.86 -27.17 12.46
C PRO A 74 14.32 -25.72 12.50
N LEU A 75 14.08 -25.04 13.62
CA LEU A 75 14.62 -23.71 13.87
C LEU A 75 16.13 -23.79 14.11
N LEU A 76 16.85 -24.11 13.02
CA LEU A 76 18.29 -24.05 12.91
C LEU A 76 18.69 -22.59 13.09
N ARG A 77 18.91 -22.22 14.35
CA ARG A 77 19.54 -20.97 14.74
C ARG A 77 20.97 -20.97 14.20
N ALA A 78 21.13 -20.51 12.96
CA ALA A 78 22.37 -19.93 12.53
C ALA A 78 22.64 -18.73 13.45
N THR A 79 23.43 -18.94 14.50
CA THR A 79 23.88 -17.87 15.41
C THR A 79 24.99 -17.06 14.74
N THR A 80 24.68 -16.50 13.57
CA THR A 80 25.39 -15.36 13.03
C THR A 80 25.34 -14.25 14.08
N GLY A 81 26.49 -13.76 14.52
CA GLY A 81 26.63 -12.76 15.60
C GLY A 81 26.18 -11.35 15.23
N TYR A 82 25.08 -11.22 14.49
CA TYR A 82 24.49 -9.94 14.11
C TYR A 82 23.78 -9.29 15.30
N PRO A 83 23.77 -7.95 15.41
CA PRO A 83 22.92 -7.22 16.35
C PRO A 83 21.43 -7.52 16.17
N ASP A 84 20.60 -7.29 17.20
CA ASP A 84 19.16 -7.21 16.97
C ASP A 84 18.83 -6.09 15.98
N VAL A 85 18.19 -6.46 14.87
CA VAL A 85 17.91 -5.58 13.74
C VAL A 85 17.02 -4.40 14.16
N ASN A 86 16.02 -4.62 15.02
CA ASN A 86 15.11 -3.56 15.46
C ASN A 86 15.82 -2.55 16.36
N ALA A 87 16.68 -3.01 17.27
CA ALA A 87 17.53 -2.17 18.10
C ALA A 87 18.58 -1.41 17.25
N TYR A 88 19.17 -2.06 16.24
CA TYR A 88 20.14 -1.45 15.34
C TYR A 88 19.54 -0.35 14.46
N ILE A 89 18.34 -0.58 13.89
CA ILE A 89 17.58 0.44 13.15
C ILE A 89 17.31 1.67 14.03
N LYS A 90 16.93 1.45 15.29
CA LYS A 90 16.63 2.51 16.27
C LYS A 90 17.86 3.28 16.73
N SER A 91 18.97 2.59 17.05
CA SER A 91 20.19 3.24 17.52
C SER A 91 20.84 4.11 16.43
N ASN A 92 20.83 3.64 15.18
CA ASN A 92 21.30 4.40 14.01
C ASN A 92 20.28 5.42 13.48
N LYS A 93 19.07 5.49 14.04
CA LYS A 93 18.00 6.45 13.70
C LYS A 93 17.72 6.56 12.20
N PHE A 94 17.63 5.42 11.51
CA PHE A 94 17.47 5.40 10.05
C PHE A 94 16.19 6.11 9.59
N SER A 95 16.36 7.13 8.74
CA SER A 95 15.27 7.69 7.94
C SER A 95 14.70 6.64 6.99
N THR A 96 13.44 6.82 6.61
CA THR A 96 12.74 5.97 5.64
C THR A 96 12.82 6.59 4.24
N ALA A 97 12.90 5.76 3.22
CA ALA A 97 12.80 6.20 1.83
C ALA A 97 11.47 6.90 1.54
N LYS A 98 11.47 7.77 0.52
CA LYS A 98 10.22 8.33 -0.03
C LYS A 98 9.52 7.26 -0.85
N ILE A 99 8.19 7.27 -0.82
CA ILE A 99 7.35 6.38 -1.65
C ILE A 99 7.31 6.95 -3.07
N GLU A 100 7.98 6.30 -4.01
CA GLU A 100 7.90 6.59 -5.42
C GLU A 100 6.69 5.90 -6.07
N LYS A 101 6.12 6.51 -7.12
CA LYS A 101 5.09 5.87 -7.95
C LYS A 101 5.57 5.78 -9.40
N GLN A 102 5.81 4.56 -9.86
CA GLN A 102 6.28 4.23 -11.22
C GLN A 102 5.27 3.25 -11.86
N LEU A 103 4.00 3.66 -11.87
CA LEU A 103 2.86 2.82 -12.22
C LEU A 103 2.96 2.29 -13.66
N LYS A 104 2.78 0.98 -13.84
CA LYS A 104 2.84 0.31 -15.14
C LYS A 104 1.44 0.29 -15.78
N SER A 105 1.29 0.92 -16.93
CA SER A 105 -0.01 1.05 -17.61
C SER A 105 -0.49 -0.25 -18.26
N GLN A 106 0.42 -1.19 -18.58
CA GLN A 106 0.08 -2.48 -19.16
C GLN A 106 -0.45 -3.52 -18.16
N PHE A 107 -0.38 -3.24 -16.84
CA PHE A 107 -0.85 -4.19 -15.83
C PHE A 107 -2.40 -4.20 -15.77
N PRO A 108 -3.04 -5.39 -15.73
CA PRO A 108 -4.49 -5.49 -15.65
C PRO A 108 -4.99 -4.93 -14.31
N LYS A 109 -6.18 -4.32 -14.33
CA LYS A 109 -6.82 -3.75 -13.13
C LYS A 109 -8.11 -4.50 -12.84
N PHE A 110 -8.12 -5.22 -11.72
CA PHE A 110 -9.28 -5.92 -11.19
C PHE A 110 -9.50 -5.58 -9.72
N ASN A 111 -10.66 -5.94 -9.19
CA ASN A 111 -11.03 -5.62 -7.81
C ASN A 111 -10.61 -6.75 -6.85
N TYR A 112 -10.42 -6.40 -5.57
CA TYR A 112 -10.50 -7.38 -4.49
C TYR A 112 -11.91 -7.97 -4.39
N ARG A 113 -12.08 -9.11 -3.70
CA ARG A 113 -13.38 -9.77 -3.52
C ARG A 113 -14.46 -8.89 -2.87
N ASN A 114 -14.03 -7.91 -2.08
CA ASN A 114 -14.91 -6.92 -1.43
C ASN A 114 -15.13 -5.64 -2.27
N GLY A 115 -14.56 -5.56 -3.48
CA GLY A 115 -14.64 -4.42 -4.39
C GLY A 115 -13.37 -3.57 -4.49
N TYR A 116 -13.45 -2.51 -5.29
CA TYR A 116 -12.36 -1.54 -5.50
C TYR A 116 -11.99 -0.82 -4.19
N GLY A 117 -10.70 -0.74 -3.88
CA GLY A 117 -10.21 -0.08 -2.66
C GLY A 117 -10.55 -0.80 -1.36
N LYS A 118 -10.75 -2.13 -1.41
CA LYS A 118 -11.12 -2.98 -0.26
C LYS A 118 -10.15 -4.17 -0.01
N PRO A 119 -8.83 -3.94 0.09
CA PRO A 119 -7.93 -4.96 0.63
C PRO A 119 -8.25 -5.26 2.10
N GLU A 120 -7.96 -6.49 2.51
CA GLU A 120 -8.12 -7.00 3.89
C GLU A 120 -6.79 -7.00 4.66
N GLY A 121 -5.67 -6.72 4.00
CA GLY A 121 -4.33 -6.86 4.56
C GLY A 121 -3.23 -6.73 3.52
N ILE A 122 -2.01 -7.11 3.92
CA ILE A 122 -0.78 -7.12 3.14
C ILE A 122 -0.06 -8.47 3.26
N VAL A 123 0.38 -9.02 2.13
CA VAL A 123 1.36 -10.12 2.06
C VAL A 123 2.76 -9.53 1.90
N ILE A 124 3.67 -10.07 2.70
CA ILE A 124 5.07 -9.71 2.81
C ILE A 124 5.87 -10.79 2.07
N HIS A 125 6.52 -10.40 0.98
CA HIS A 125 7.38 -11.25 0.14
C HIS A 125 8.86 -10.85 0.23
N GLU A 126 9.71 -11.65 -0.41
CA GLU A 126 11.09 -11.31 -0.78
C GLU A 126 11.47 -12.01 -2.09
N THR A 127 12.29 -11.36 -2.93
CA THR A 127 12.36 -11.67 -4.38
C THR A 127 13.08 -12.96 -4.76
N ALA A 128 13.50 -13.76 -3.77
CA ALA A 128 14.28 -14.99 -3.90
C ALA A 128 15.68 -14.87 -4.55
N ASN A 129 16.03 -13.72 -5.14
CA ASN A 129 17.22 -13.53 -5.95
C ASN A 129 18.31 -12.72 -5.21
N ASN A 130 19.47 -13.35 -4.95
CA ASN A 130 20.59 -12.72 -4.22
C ASN A 130 21.39 -11.66 -5.02
N SER A 131 21.19 -11.61 -6.33
CA SER A 131 22.04 -10.87 -7.27
C SER A 131 21.37 -9.62 -7.85
N SER A 132 20.04 -9.56 -7.80
CA SER A 132 19.21 -8.55 -8.46
C SER A 132 19.29 -7.15 -7.84
N THR A 133 18.50 -6.24 -8.39
CA THR A 133 18.30 -4.86 -7.91
C THR A 133 16.84 -4.49 -8.09
N ILE A 134 16.35 -3.49 -7.35
CA ILE A 134 14.95 -3.05 -7.45
C ILE A 134 14.54 -2.68 -8.90
N THR A 135 15.45 -2.07 -9.67
CA THR A 135 15.22 -1.77 -11.09
C THR A 135 15.18 -3.04 -11.95
N GLY A 136 16.05 -4.02 -11.67
CA GLY A 136 16.07 -5.30 -12.38
C GLY A 136 14.80 -6.11 -12.16
N GLU A 137 14.34 -6.23 -10.91
CA GLU A 137 13.10 -6.93 -10.56
C GLU A 137 11.87 -6.25 -11.17
N ILE A 138 11.77 -4.91 -11.05
CA ILE A 138 10.70 -4.13 -11.68
C ILE A 138 10.70 -4.32 -13.20
N ASN A 139 11.86 -4.35 -13.85
CA ASN A 139 11.95 -4.55 -15.30
C ASN A 139 11.56 -5.99 -15.70
N TYR A 140 12.05 -7.01 -14.99
CA TYR A 140 11.67 -8.40 -15.24
C TYR A 140 10.16 -8.61 -15.08
N MET A 141 9.58 -8.13 -13.98
CA MET A 141 8.14 -8.17 -13.71
C MET A 141 7.33 -7.34 -14.72
N SER A 142 7.83 -6.18 -15.16
CA SER A 142 7.16 -5.35 -16.18
C SER A 142 7.01 -6.08 -17.52
N THR A 143 7.94 -6.97 -17.84
CA THR A 143 7.93 -7.83 -19.03
C THR A 143 7.10 -9.10 -18.81
N ASN A 144 7.21 -9.73 -17.64
CA ASN A 144 6.61 -11.03 -17.32
C ASN A 144 5.29 -10.95 -16.53
N TYR A 145 4.60 -9.80 -16.53
CA TYR A 145 3.38 -9.57 -15.74
C TYR A 145 2.23 -10.55 -16.05
N ASN A 146 2.25 -11.18 -17.22
CA ASN A 146 1.33 -12.25 -17.61
C ASN A 146 1.58 -13.60 -16.91
N ASN A 147 2.64 -13.69 -16.10
CA ASN A 147 2.82 -14.72 -15.08
C ASN A 147 2.42 -14.13 -13.72
N ALA A 148 3.22 -13.19 -13.20
CA ALA A 148 3.05 -12.58 -11.89
C ALA A 148 3.44 -11.09 -11.87
N PHE A 149 2.76 -10.32 -11.01
CA PHE A 149 3.13 -8.95 -10.65
C PHE A 149 2.62 -8.57 -9.25
N VAL A 150 3.32 -7.66 -8.56
CA VAL A 150 2.95 -7.16 -7.22
C VAL A 150 2.69 -5.64 -7.22
N HIS A 151 2.32 -5.07 -6.07
CA HIS A 151 2.02 -3.64 -5.96
C HIS A 151 3.25 -2.75 -5.90
N ALA A 152 4.30 -3.19 -5.19
CA ALA A 152 5.49 -2.39 -4.92
C ALA A 152 6.71 -3.26 -4.61
N PHE A 153 7.88 -2.68 -4.78
CA PHE A 153 9.14 -3.21 -4.28
C PHE A 153 9.76 -2.28 -3.23
N VAL A 154 10.55 -2.85 -2.32
CA VAL A 154 11.35 -2.14 -1.33
C VAL A 154 12.78 -2.66 -1.33
N ASP A 155 13.75 -1.74 -1.22
CA ASP A 155 15.15 -2.08 -0.93
C ASP A 155 15.73 -1.16 0.16
N LYS A 156 17.06 -1.21 0.32
CA LYS A 156 17.83 -0.43 1.32
C LYS A 156 17.71 1.09 1.18
N SER A 157 17.27 1.63 0.03
CA SER A 157 17.21 3.08 -0.22
C SER A 157 15.94 3.57 -0.90
N ARG A 158 15.09 2.69 -1.44
CA ARG A 158 13.90 3.04 -2.22
C ARG A 158 12.67 2.22 -1.83
N ILE A 159 11.49 2.84 -2.00
CA ILE A 159 10.17 2.21 -1.98
C ILE A 159 9.48 2.62 -3.28
N ILE A 160 9.14 1.67 -4.15
CA ILE A 160 8.62 1.95 -5.48
C ILE A 160 7.30 1.21 -5.71
N GLN A 161 6.20 1.95 -5.73
CA GLN A 161 4.88 1.44 -6.08
C GLN A 161 4.73 1.40 -7.62
N ILE A 162 4.39 0.23 -8.15
CA ILE A 162 4.24 -0.06 -9.59
C ILE A 162 2.80 -0.42 -10.01
N HIS A 163 1.91 -0.71 -9.05
CA HIS A 163 0.46 -0.86 -9.29
C HIS A 163 -0.37 -0.08 -8.25
N PRO A 164 -1.55 0.48 -8.60
CA PRO A 164 -2.49 1.05 -7.63
C PRO A 164 -2.90 0.02 -6.56
N THR A 165 -2.93 0.40 -5.28
CA THR A 165 -3.28 -0.53 -4.18
C THR A 165 -4.77 -0.72 -4.02
N GLU A 166 -5.56 0.04 -4.76
CA GLU A 166 -7.01 -0.06 -4.85
C GLU A 166 -7.47 -1.24 -5.73
N ASN A 167 -6.57 -1.78 -6.55
CA ASN A 167 -6.75 -2.94 -7.43
C ASN A 167 -6.02 -4.17 -6.87
N GLY A 168 -6.44 -5.38 -7.24
CA GLY A 168 -5.71 -6.61 -6.94
C GLY A 168 -4.51 -6.84 -7.87
N VAL A 169 -3.63 -7.76 -7.51
CA VAL A 169 -2.43 -8.15 -8.28
C VAL A 169 -2.22 -9.67 -8.28
N TRP A 170 -1.17 -10.17 -8.92
CA TRP A 170 -0.93 -11.59 -9.15
C TRP A 170 0.43 -12.04 -8.60
N GLY A 171 0.55 -12.34 -7.31
CA GLY A 171 1.84 -12.71 -6.69
C GLY A 171 1.75 -13.59 -5.45
N ALA A 172 0.55 -13.99 -5.00
CA ALA A 172 0.37 -14.85 -3.83
C ALA A 172 -0.72 -15.94 -4.00
N GLY A 173 -1.09 -16.30 -5.24
CA GLY A 173 -2.13 -17.29 -5.52
C GLY A 173 -3.56 -16.71 -5.45
N GLN A 174 -4.54 -17.36 -6.09
CA GLN A 174 -5.90 -16.84 -6.24
C GLN A 174 -6.51 -16.27 -4.94
N TYR A 175 -6.40 -17.00 -3.83
CA TYR A 175 -7.07 -16.67 -2.57
C TYR A 175 -6.48 -15.44 -1.87
N ALA A 176 -5.19 -15.15 -2.04
CA ALA A 176 -4.55 -13.93 -1.54
C ALA A 176 -4.58 -12.78 -2.55
N ASN A 177 -4.48 -13.07 -3.86
CA ASN A 177 -4.66 -12.09 -4.95
C ASN A 177 -6.03 -11.38 -4.84
N ALA A 178 -7.07 -12.12 -4.44
CA ALA A 178 -8.42 -11.58 -4.22
C ALA A 178 -8.58 -10.76 -2.92
N ARG A 179 -7.57 -10.70 -2.04
CA ARG A 179 -7.70 -10.17 -0.66
C ARG A 179 -6.70 -9.09 -0.27
N PHE A 180 -5.45 -9.18 -0.72
CA PHE A 180 -4.34 -8.48 -0.06
C PHE A 180 -3.50 -7.62 -1.01
N ILE A 181 -2.95 -6.54 -0.45
CA ILE A 181 -1.82 -5.85 -1.04
C ILE A 181 -0.59 -6.78 -0.98
N GLN A 182 0.32 -6.70 -1.93
CA GLN A 182 1.47 -7.61 -2.04
C GLN A 182 2.70 -6.76 -2.35
N VAL A 183 3.75 -6.90 -1.55
CA VAL A 183 4.96 -6.09 -1.63
C VAL A 183 6.19 -6.99 -1.56
N GLU A 184 7.19 -6.69 -2.39
CA GLU A 184 8.42 -7.46 -2.53
C GLU A 184 9.61 -6.77 -1.85
N LEU A 185 10.42 -7.55 -1.13
CA LEU A 185 11.69 -7.11 -0.55
C LEU A 185 12.87 -7.62 -1.38
N VAL A 186 13.62 -6.70 -1.98
CA VAL A 186 14.83 -7.05 -2.72
C VAL A 186 15.91 -7.52 -1.74
N ARG A 187 16.54 -8.66 -2.03
CA ARG A 187 17.58 -9.22 -1.15
C ARG A 187 18.78 -8.27 -1.03
N SER A 188 19.32 -8.20 0.18
CA SER A 188 20.38 -7.28 0.62
C SER A 188 21.72 -8.01 0.73
N LYS A 189 22.85 -7.30 0.57
CA LYS A 189 24.18 -7.93 0.52
C LYS A 189 24.99 -7.79 1.81
N THR A 190 24.54 -6.96 2.75
CA THR A 190 25.14 -6.80 4.09
C THR A 190 24.06 -6.59 5.15
N PHE A 191 24.43 -6.71 6.44
CA PHE A 191 23.52 -6.50 7.56
C PHE A 191 22.97 -5.06 7.65
N ASP A 192 23.78 -4.05 7.33
CA ASP A 192 23.31 -2.64 7.29
C ASP A 192 22.31 -2.44 6.14
N GLU A 193 22.55 -3.06 4.98
CA GLU A 193 21.60 -3.04 3.87
C GLU A 193 20.27 -3.73 4.22
N PHE A 194 20.34 -4.88 4.91
CA PHE A 194 19.16 -5.58 5.41
C PHE A 194 18.40 -4.74 6.43
N ALA A 195 19.08 -4.16 7.43
CA ALA A 195 18.45 -3.33 8.43
C ALA A 195 17.78 -2.08 7.81
N ARG A 196 18.39 -1.44 6.81
CA ARG A 196 17.77 -0.34 6.07
C ARG A 196 16.57 -0.77 5.24
N SER A 197 16.65 -1.91 4.55
CA SER A 197 15.53 -2.41 3.74
C SER A 197 14.35 -2.83 4.62
N ILE A 198 14.59 -3.49 5.76
CA ILE A 198 13.59 -3.74 6.81
C ILE A 198 13.00 -2.44 7.38
N ASN A 199 13.81 -1.39 7.61
CA ASN A 199 13.31 -0.09 8.08
C ASN A 199 12.32 0.56 7.09
N ASN A 200 12.65 0.52 5.80
CA ASN A 200 11.80 1.01 4.71
C ASN A 200 10.54 0.14 4.55
N TYR A 201 10.68 -1.17 4.67
CA TYR A 201 9.63 -2.15 4.40
C TYR A 201 8.57 -2.14 5.50
N ALA A 202 8.98 -2.15 6.76
CA ALA A 202 8.06 -2.01 7.89
C ALA A 202 7.36 -0.64 7.89
N TYR A 203 8.01 0.40 7.36
CA TYR A 203 7.37 1.71 7.14
C TYR A 203 6.32 1.66 6.04
N TYR A 204 6.60 1.04 4.89
CA TYR A 204 5.62 0.97 3.81
C TYR A 204 4.43 0.06 4.18
N ALA A 205 4.67 -1.07 4.86
CA ALA A 205 3.59 -1.91 5.38
C ALA A 205 2.72 -1.16 6.41
N ALA A 206 3.33 -0.44 7.36
CA ALA A 206 2.59 0.40 8.32
C ALA A 206 1.76 1.48 7.61
N TYR A 207 2.35 2.17 6.62
CA TYR A 207 1.68 3.19 5.81
C TYR A 207 0.47 2.62 5.07
N LEU A 208 0.58 1.44 4.48
CA LEU A 208 -0.53 0.80 3.76
C LEU A 208 -1.67 0.36 4.68
N LEU A 209 -1.35 -0.23 5.84
CA LEU A 209 -2.37 -0.58 6.84
C LEU A 209 -3.11 0.68 7.31
N ASP A 210 -2.37 1.76 7.57
CA ASP A 210 -2.90 3.06 7.97
C ASP A 210 -3.80 3.68 6.87
N GLN A 211 -3.35 3.74 5.62
CA GLN A 211 -4.13 4.19 4.45
C GLN A 211 -5.50 3.50 4.35
N TYR A 212 -5.53 2.18 4.58
CA TYR A 212 -6.75 1.39 4.49
C TYR A 212 -7.53 1.28 5.81
N ASN A 213 -7.05 1.85 6.91
CA ASN A 213 -7.64 1.74 8.25
C ASN A 213 -7.74 0.27 8.70
N LEU A 214 -6.66 -0.48 8.51
CA LEU A 214 -6.50 -1.87 8.95
C LEU A 214 -5.61 -1.90 10.20
N PRO A 215 -5.94 -2.68 11.24
CA PRO A 215 -5.05 -2.86 12.38
C PRO A 215 -3.75 -3.57 11.97
N VAL A 216 -2.73 -3.55 12.84
CA VAL A 216 -1.54 -4.41 12.68
C VAL A 216 -1.79 -5.72 13.41
N ASP A 217 -2.09 -6.77 12.67
CA ASP A 217 -2.49 -8.09 13.18
C ASP A 217 -1.84 -9.22 12.38
N SER A 218 -1.35 -10.28 13.02
CA SER A 218 -0.39 -11.23 12.43
C SER A 218 -0.98 -12.61 12.15
N ALA A 219 -1.25 -12.89 10.88
CA ALA A 219 -1.80 -14.19 10.44
C ALA A 219 -0.77 -15.33 10.46
N HIS A 220 0.49 -15.05 10.78
CA HIS A 220 1.58 -16.01 10.68
C HIS A 220 1.39 -17.25 11.57
N SER A 221 0.71 -17.10 12.72
CA SER A 221 0.48 -18.14 13.72
C SER A 221 -0.89 -18.83 13.68
N ASP A 222 -1.92 -18.23 13.06
CA ASP A 222 -3.30 -18.73 13.16
C ASP A 222 -4.18 -18.52 11.90
N GLY A 223 -3.64 -17.94 10.83
CA GLY A 223 -4.35 -17.65 9.58
C GLY A 223 -5.35 -16.48 9.64
N LYS A 224 -5.24 -15.57 10.62
CA LYS A 224 -6.17 -14.44 10.79
C LYS A 224 -5.45 -13.11 10.99
N GLY A 225 -6.07 -12.03 10.53
CA GLY A 225 -5.50 -10.69 10.62
C GLY A 225 -5.04 -10.14 9.27
N THR A 226 -4.15 -9.16 9.32
CA THR A 226 -3.91 -8.18 8.24
C THR A 226 -2.49 -8.19 7.70
N VAL A 227 -1.54 -8.84 8.37
CA VAL A 227 -0.14 -8.96 7.96
C VAL A 227 0.21 -10.44 7.81
N TRP A 228 0.55 -10.83 6.59
CA TRP A 228 0.75 -12.21 6.17
C TRP A 228 2.17 -12.41 5.61
N SER A 229 2.83 -13.51 5.93
CA SER A 229 3.92 -14.04 5.09
C SER A 229 3.30 -14.79 3.91
N HIS A 230 4.04 -14.96 2.81
CA HIS A 230 3.62 -15.87 1.74
C HIS A 230 3.52 -17.31 2.26
N ASP A 231 4.44 -17.71 3.14
CA ASP A 231 4.37 -18.92 3.97
C ASP A 231 3.02 -19.08 4.72
N ALA A 232 2.44 -18.00 5.28
CA ALA A 232 1.15 -18.07 5.96
C ALA A 232 -0.02 -18.17 4.97
N VAL A 233 0.11 -17.61 3.76
CA VAL A 233 -0.85 -17.84 2.67
C VAL A 233 -0.84 -19.31 2.26
N THR A 234 0.34 -19.88 1.99
CA THR A 234 0.53 -21.31 1.69
C THR A 234 -0.11 -22.21 2.76
N ARG A 235 0.18 -21.95 4.05
CA ARG A 235 -0.28 -22.81 5.16
C ARG A 235 -1.76 -22.67 5.56
N TYR A 236 -2.43 -21.55 5.24
CA TYR A 236 -3.80 -21.28 5.72
C TYR A 236 -4.82 -20.92 4.62
N LEU A 237 -4.38 -20.65 3.39
CA LEU A 237 -5.24 -20.32 2.25
C LEU A 237 -4.98 -21.23 1.04
N GLY A 238 -3.75 -21.72 0.85
CA GLY A 238 -3.38 -22.54 -0.31
C GLY A 238 -3.35 -21.74 -1.63
N GLY A 239 -3.33 -22.45 -2.75
CA GLY A 239 -3.19 -21.85 -4.10
C GLY A 239 -1.80 -21.23 -4.35
N THR A 240 -0.80 -21.61 -3.55
CA THR A 240 0.62 -21.27 -3.69
C THR A 240 1.41 -22.19 -2.75
N THR A 241 2.66 -22.48 -3.07
CA THR A 241 3.58 -23.37 -2.31
C THR A 241 4.78 -22.63 -1.73
N HIS A 242 4.78 -21.31 -1.85
CA HIS A 242 5.88 -20.42 -1.48
C HIS A 242 6.04 -20.20 0.03
N THR A 243 7.26 -19.95 0.49
CA THR A 243 7.61 -19.82 1.92
C THR A 243 8.32 -18.52 2.30
N ASP A 244 8.31 -17.53 1.41
CA ASP A 244 8.85 -16.20 1.68
C ASP A 244 8.07 -15.44 2.80
N PRO A 245 8.74 -14.58 3.59
CA PRO A 245 10.17 -14.25 3.57
C PRO A 245 10.96 -15.04 4.64
N VAL A 246 10.39 -16.12 5.20
CA VAL A 246 10.80 -16.69 6.49
C VAL A 246 12.26 -17.13 6.50
N ALA A 247 12.68 -17.90 5.49
CA ALA A 247 14.05 -18.39 5.40
C ALA A 247 15.08 -17.26 5.20
N TYR A 248 14.72 -16.21 4.45
CA TYR A 248 15.59 -15.06 4.21
C TYR A 248 15.72 -14.15 5.44
N PHE A 249 14.65 -13.95 6.21
CA PHE A 249 14.76 -13.23 7.50
C PHE A 249 15.66 -13.99 8.49
N ASN A 250 15.53 -15.32 8.56
CA ASN A 250 16.34 -16.16 9.45
C ASN A 250 17.86 -16.07 9.13
N GLN A 251 18.25 -15.86 7.86
CA GLN A 251 19.67 -15.68 7.46
C GLN A 251 20.33 -14.46 8.11
N TRP A 252 19.55 -13.46 8.52
CA TRP A 252 20.04 -12.23 9.17
C TRP A 252 19.82 -12.21 10.69
N GLY A 253 19.49 -13.38 11.29
CA GLY A 253 19.10 -13.46 12.70
C GLY A 253 17.74 -12.82 13.02
N TYR A 254 16.93 -12.54 11.98
CA TYR A 254 15.63 -11.87 12.08
C TYR A 254 14.48 -12.87 11.93
N ASN A 255 13.25 -12.45 12.22
CA ASN A 255 12.06 -13.29 12.08
C ASN A 255 10.79 -12.46 11.84
N PHE A 256 9.70 -13.11 11.44
CA PHE A 256 8.45 -12.42 11.08
C PHE A 256 7.81 -11.65 12.24
N ASN A 257 7.88 -12.17 13.47
CA ASN A 257 7.32 -11.50 14.65
C ASN A 257 8.10 -10.22 15.01
N ASN A 258 9.43 -10.22 14.83
CA ASN A 258 10.24 -9.01 14.96
C ASN A 258 9.86 -7.97 13.88
N PHE A 259 9.52 -8.42 12.66
CA PHE A 259 9.07 -7.55 11.57
C PHE A 259 7.69 -6.91 11.86
N VAL A 260 6.70 -7.71 12.25
CA VAL A 260 5.38 -7.20 12.67
C VAL A 260 5.49 -6.26 13.86
N SER A 261 6.41 -6.52 14.80
CA SER A 261 6.67 -5.61 15.92
C SER A 261 7.18 -4.24 15.45
N LEU A 262 8.03 -4.19 14.42
CA LEU A 262 8.51 -2.94 13.82
C LEU A 262 7.42 -2.23 13.00
N ILE A 263 6.54 -2.98 12.31
CA ILE A 263 5.34 -2.42 11.66
C ILE A 263 4.44 -1.75 12.72
N ASN A 264 4.18 -2.42 13.84
CA ASN A 264 3.33 -1.92 14.92
C ASN A 264 3.90 -0.63 15.56
N GLU A 265 5.21 -0.57 15.78
CA GLU A 265 5.90 0.62 16.27
C GLU A 265 5.72 1.81 15.29
N LYS A 266 5.92 1.58 13.99
CA LYS A 266 5.79 2.60 12.94
C LYS A 266 4.34 3.03 12.70
N TYR A 267 3.39 2.10 12.74
CA TYR A 267 1.96 2.38 12.63
C TYR A 267 1.50 3.29 13.79
N LYS A 268 1.89 2.97 15.02
CA LYS A 268 1.62 3.83 16.19
C LYS A 268 2.24 5.22 16.05
N ALA A 269 3.46 5.32 15.52
CA ALA A 269 4.09 6.61 15.24
C ALA A 269 3.34 7.42 14.15
N MET A 270 2.77 6.78 13.13
CA MET A 270 1.89 7.44 12.14
C MET A 270 0.61 7.95 12.78
N GLN A 271 -0.05 7.13 13.60
CA GLN A 271 -1.27 7.47 14.31
C GLN A 271 -1.09 8.67 15.27
N VAL A 272 0.10 8.80 15.89
CA VAL A 272 0.46 9.96 16.73
C VAL A 272 0.62 11.26 15.91
N ASN A 273 0.89 11.17 14.61
CA ASN A 273 0.93 12.33 13.70
C ASN A 273 -0.45 12.76 13.18
N TYR A 274 -1.52 12.02 13.47
CA TYR A 274 -2.87 12.48 13.12
C TYR A 274 -3.28 13.67 13.99
N GLU A 275 -3.90 14.66 13.34
CA GLU A 275 -4.50 15.77 14.03
C GLU A 275 -5.75 15.29 14.79
N LYS A 276 -5.90 15.72 16.04
CA LYS A 276 -7.11 15.42 16.83
C LYS A 276 -8.22 16.40 16.46
N ILE A 277 -9.46 15.93 16.43
CA ILE A 277 -10.63 16.81 16.32
C ILE A 277 -10.79 17.50 17.69
N GLU A 278 -10.53 18.81 17.76
CA GLU A 278 -10.69 19.62 18.98
C GLU A 278 -12.17 19.85 19.29
N TYR A 279 -12.97 20.10 18.25
CA TYR A 279 -14.41 20.15 18.31
C TYR A 279 -15.01 19.72 16.96
N ASP A 280 -16.25 19.23 17.02
CA ASP A 280 -17.13 19.07 15.85
C ASP A 280 -18.54 19.53 16.26
N LYS A 281 -19.02 20.63 15.67
CA LYS A 281 -20.32 21.25 15.98
C LYS A 281 -21.23 21.28 14.75
N ALA A 282 -22.52 21.05 14.98
CA ALA A 282 -23.52 21.21 13.93
C ALA A 282 -23.73 22.70 13.61
N ILE A 283 -23.82 23.04 12.33
CA ILE A 283 -24.14 24.38 11.84
C ILE A 283 -25.17 24.31 10.70
N THR A 284 -25.62 25.45 10.19
CA THR A 284 -26.33 25.51 8.91
C THR A 284 -25.96 26.79 8.18
N ALA A 285 -25.25 26.61 7.07
CA ALA A 285 -24.90 27.68 6.14
C ALA A 285 -25.06 27.18 4.70
N TYR A 286 -25.13 28.11 3.75
CA TYR A 286 -25.15 27.80 2.32
C TYR A 286 -23.85 28.29 1.68
N SER A 287 -23.27 27.48 0.80
CA SER A 287 -22.03 27.76 0.11
C SER A 287 -22.10 27.29 -1.36
N ARG A 288 -21.11 27.70 -2.14
CA ARG A 288 -20.88 27.26 -3.52
C ARG A 288 -19.38 27.02 -3.69
N VAL A 289 -19.02 25.98 -4.42
CA VAL A 289 -17.61 25.76 -4.78
C VAL A 289 -17.16 26.89 -5.69
N LYS A 290 -16.22 27.71 -5.21
CA LYS A 290 -15.39 28.60 -6.04
C LYS A 290 -14.20 27.78 -6.52
N THR A 291 -13.80 27.95 -7.78
CA THR A 291 -12.78 27.09 -8.42
C THR A 291 -11.40 27.27 -7.80
N ALA A 292 -10.93 26.25 -7.09
CA ALA A 292 -9.56 26.08 -6.66
C ALA A 292 -9.07 24.68 -7.08
N THR A 293 -7.88 24.61 -7.68
CA THR A 293 -7.25 23.35 -8.10
C THR A 293 -6.45 22.78 -6.93
N GLY A 294 -6.88 21.64 -6.39
CA GLY A 294 -6.18 20.92 -5.31
C GLY A 294 -7.07 20.54 -4.14
N ASN A 295 -8.03 21.40 -3.77
CA ASN A 295 -8.95 21.11 -2.67
C ASN A 295 -9.76 19.84 -2.92
N SER A 296 -9.88 19.05 -1.85
CA SER A 296 -10.39 17.68 -1.90
C SER A 296 -11.41 17.45 -0.80
N VAL A 297 -12.33 16.54 -1.06
CA VAL A 297 -13.43 16.14 -0.19
C VAL A 297 -13.06 14.82 0.48
N TRP A 298 -13.27 14.75 1.79
CA TRP A 298 -12.80 13.65 2.64
C TRP A 298 -13.93 13.08 3.50
N THR A 299 -13.86 11.81 3.89
CA THR A 299 -14.86 11.15 4.77
C THR A 299 -14.89 11.72 6.19
N LYS A 300 -13.75 12.23 6.65
CA LYS A 300 -13.49 12.98 7.89
C LYS A 300 -12.58 14.17 7.54
N PRO A 301 -12.37 15.18 8.41
CA PRO A 301 -11.31 16.17 8.23
C PRO A 301 -9.96 15.52 7.84
N ASN A 302 -9.23 16.07 6.86
CA ASN A 302 -7.98 15.44 6.40
C ASN A 302 -6.93 15.40 7.52
N LYS A 303 -6.04 14.41 7.48
CA LYS A 303 -5.08 14.06 8.55
C LYS A 303 -5.74 13.75 9.91
N THR A 304 -7.02 13.40 9.96
CA THR A 304 -7.61 12.75 11.14
C THR A 304 -7.71 11.25 10.90
N GLU A 305 -7.64 10.45 11.96
CA GLU A 305 -7.67 8.97 11.90
C GLU A 305 -8.81 8.47 11.00
N GLY A 306 -8.50 7.70 9.95
CA GLY A 306 -9.50 7.14 9.04
C GLY A 306 -10.16 8.12 8.07
N ALA A 307 -9.58 9.32 7.87
CA ALA A 307 -9.96 10.22 6.77
C ALA A 307 -9.54 9.63 5.41
N LYS A 308 -10.51 9.47 4.50
CA LYS A 308 -10.30 8.90 3.16
C LYS A 308 -10.81 9.85 2.09
N LEU A 309 -10.09 9.92 0.96
CA LEU A 309 -10.43 10.77 -0.19
C LEU A 309 -11.72 10.30 -0.84
N VAL A 310 -12.60 11.24 -1.21
CA VAL A 310 -13.89 10.96 -1.87
C VAL A 310 -13.91 11.38 -3.34
N ASN A 311 -13.06 12.34 -3.75
CA ASN A 311 -13.57 13.58 -4.35
C ASN A 311 -12.53 14.72 -4.52
N PRO A 312 -12.07 15.12 -5.72
CA PRO A 312 -11.71 16.52 -5.96
C PRO A 312 -12.94 17.43 -5.74
N LEU A 313 -12.79 18.56 -5.05
CA LEU A 313 -13.89 19.49 -4.72
C LEU A 313 -14.60 20.04 -5.97
N SER A 314 -13.85 20.18 -7.08
CA SER A 314 -14.37 20.58 -8.40
C SER A 314 -15.54 19.72 -8.90
N SER A 315 -15.67 18.47 -8.44
CA SER A 315 -16.82 17.58 -8.67
C SER A 315 -18.17 18.16 -8.19
N TYR A 316 -18.14 19.22 -7.38
CA TYR A 316 -19.31 19.93 -6.85
C TYR A 316 -19.40 21.38 -7.32
N SER A 317 -18.60 21.77 -8.32
CA SER A 317 -18.74 23.05 -9.03
C SER A 317 -20.16 23.23 -9.59
N GLY A 318 -20.67 24.47 -9.54
CA GLY A 318 -22.04 24.83 -9.95
C GLY A 318 -23.17 24.33 -9.03
N LYS A 319 -22.91 23.42 -8.09
CA LYS A 319 -23.92 22.89 -7.16
C LYS A 319 -24.10 23.84 -5.97
N ASN A 320 -25.32 23.94 -5.43
CA ASN A 320 -25.56 24.61 -4.15
C ASN A 320 -25.21 23.62 -3.03
N LEU A 321 -24.26 23.99 -2.16
CA LEU A 321 -23.83 23.19 -1.01
C LEU A 321 -24.54 23.72 0.24
N ARG A 322 -25.10 22.82 1.05
CA ARG A 322 -25.50 23.14 2.43
C ARG A 322 -24.43 22.60 3.38
N ILE A 323 -23.76 23.51 4.09
CA ILE A 323 -22.84 23.17 5.17
C ILE A 323 -23.68 22.77 6.39
N ILE A 324 -23.34 21.65 7.01
CA ILE A 324 -24.10 21.01 8.09
C ILE A 324 -23.29 20.81 9.38
N ARG A 325 -21.96 20.76 9.30
CA ARG A 325 -21.06 20.70 10.46
C ARG A 325 -19.78 21.50 10.22
N GLU A 326 -19.14 21.91 11.31
CA GLU A 326 -17.86 22.60 11.35
C GLU A 326 -16.99 21.96 12.43
N ALA A 327 -15.76 21.59 12.09
CA ALA A 327 -14.81 20.97 13.00
C ALA A 327 -13.46 21.69 12.93
N LYS A 328 -12.72 21.72 14.04
CA LYS A 328 -11.32 22.17 14.07
C LYS A 328 -10.41 20.99 14.39
N THR A 329 -9.32 20.87 13.64
CA THR A 329 -8.27 19.87 13.90
C THR A 329 -7.11 20.50 14.66
N SER A 330 -6.30 19.69 15.33
CA SER A 330 -5.20 20.17 16.19
C SER A 330 -4.01 20.78 15.44
N GLY A 331 -3.95 20.68 14.10
CA GLY A 331 -3.08 21.51 13.26
C GLY A 331 -3.63 22.92 12.98
N GLY A 332 -4.80 23.26 13.53
CA GLY A 332 -5.43 24.58 13.43
C GLY A 332 -6.46 24.73 12.31
N THR A 333 -6.49 23.82 11.33
CA THR A 333 -7.39 23.88 10.17
C THR A 333 -8.86 23.74 10.58
N ILE A 334 -9.73 24.56 9.97
CA ILE A 334 -11.18 24.43 10.08
C ILE A 334 -11.70 23.63 8.89
N TRP A 335 -12.63 22.72 9.16
CA TRP A 335 -13.21 21.80 8.20
C TRP A 335 -14.73 21.91 8.20
N TYR A 336 -15.32 21.91 7.02
CA TYR A 336 -16.76 22.05 6.82
C TYR A 336 -17.35 20.77 6.22
N GLN A 337 -18.27 20.12 6.93
CA GLN A 337 -19.05 19.02 6.36
C GLN A 337 -20.19 19.58 5.53
N PHE A 338 -20.34 19.12 4.29
CA PHE A 338 -21.39 19.59 3.39
C PHE A 338 -22.27 18.48 2.82
N SER A 339 -23.43 18.92 2.35
CA SER A 339 -24.47 18.10 1.73
C SER A 339 -24.94 18.72 0.40
N VAL A 340 -25.37 17.87 -0.53
CA VAL A 340 -25.88 18.26 -1.85
C VAL A 340 -27.12 17.41 -2.14
N GLY A 341 -28.25 18.04 -2.49
CA GLY A 341 -29.52 17.33 -2.70
C GLY A 341 -30.02 16.58 -1.46
N GLY A 342 -29.70 17.08 -0.26
CA GLY A 342 -30.03 16.42 1.02
C GLY A 342 -29.08 15.29 1.44
N LYS A 343 -28.26 14.76 0.52
CA LYS A 343 -27.25 13.72 0.83
C LYS A 343 -25.96 14.37 1.38
N THR A 344 -25.50 13.92 2.55
CA THR A 344 -24.17 14.26 3.07
C THR A 344 -23.09 13.72 2.13
N ILE A 345 -22.10 14.55 1.83
CA ILE A 345 -21.04 14.23 0.86
C ILE A 345 -19.70 13.95 1.57
N GLY A 346 -19.27 14.86 2.43
CA GLY A 346 -17.97 14.79 3.10
C GLY A 346 -17.53 16.14 3.67
N TRP A 347 -16.28 16.19 4.07
CA TRP A 347 -15.59 17.35 4.66
C TRP A 347 -14.65 18.00 3.65
N VAL A 348 -14.54 19.33 3.71
CA VAL A 348 -13.60 20.15 2.94
C VAL A 348 -12.94 21.17 3.87
N ASP A 349 -11.73 21.59 3.55
CA ASP A 349 -10.98 22.65 4.23
C ASP A 349 -11.57 24.05 3.97
N SER A 350 -11.23 25.01 4.84
CA SER A 350 -11.71 26.40 4.87
C SER A 350 -10.95 27.35 3.94
#